data_AF-A0A4Q5R7U8-F1
#
_entry.id   AF-A0A4Q5R7U8-F1
#
_cell.length_a   1.000
_cell.length_b   1.000
_cell.length_c   1.000
_cell.angle_alpha   90.00
_cell.angle_beta   90.00
_cell.angle_gamma   90.00
#
_symmetry.space_group_name_H-M   'P 1'
#
loop_
_entity.id
_entity.type
_entity.pdbx_description
1 polymer ?
#
loop_
_entity_poly.entity_id
_entity_poly.type
_entity_poly.pdbx_seq_one_letter_code
_entity_poly.pdbx_strand_id
1 'polypeptide(L)'
;MHLLRLFCGVLVAWLLLAARPAQAYSVLSHQANIDSCWAPYIKPTLERRFPGATPEEFREAKAYAYGGSIMQDMGYYPFGSHLFTDLAHYVRSGDFVEHLLKDAKDRNEYA
;
A
#
# COMPACT_ATOMS: atom_id res chain seq x y z
N MET A 1 19.57 -0.39 44.35
CA MET A 1 19.93 -0.15 42.94
C MET A 1 20.34 -1.42 42.18
N HIS A 2 21.19 -2.30 42.73
CA HIS A 2 21.59 -3.57 42.07
C HIS A 2 20.43 -4.55 41.86
N LEU A 3 19.54 -4.69 42.85
CA LEU A 3 18.37 -5.59 42.75
C LEU A 3 17.38 -5.15 41.65
N LEU A 4 17.16 -3.84 41.51
CA LEU A 4 16.33 -3.27 40.45
C LEU A 4 16.95 -3.51 39.06
N ARG A 5 18.27 -3.34 38.93
CA ARG A 5 18.99 -3.62 37.68
C ARG A 5 18.92 -5.10 37.29
N LEU A 6 19.06 -6.01 38.26
CA LEU A 6 18.91 -7.45 38.04
C LEU A 6 17.49 -7.79 37.58
N PHE A 7 16.48 -7.26 38.28
CA PHE A 7 15.08 -7.47 37.92
C PHE A 7 14.75 -6.96 36.51
N CYS A 8 15.17 -5.74 36.17
CA CYS A 8 15.01 -5.21 34.81
C CYS A 8 15.75 -6.07 33.78
N GLY A 9 16.95 -6.57 34.09
CA GLY A 9 17.69 -7.46 33.21
C GLY A 9 16.97 -8.78 32.94
N VAL A 10 16.44 -9.40 34.00
CA VAL A 10 15.63 -10.64 33.89
C VAL A 10 14.34 -10.39 33.10
N LEU A 11 13.65 -9.27 33.35
CA LEU A 11 12.44 -8.91 32.61
C LEU A 11 12.73 -8.71 31.12
N VAL A 12 13.80 -7.99 30.76
CA VAL A 12 14.19 -7.81 29.35
C VAL A 12 14.55 -9.14 28.71
N ALA A 13 15.33 -10.00 29.39
CA ALA A 13 15.65 -11.32 28.88
C ALA A 13 14.39 -12.18 28.65
N TRP A 14 13.44 -12.13 29.58
CA TRP A 14 12.17 -12.84 29.45
C TRP A 14 11.33 -12.32 28.28
N LEU A 15 11.25 -10.99 28.09
CA LEU A 15 10.55 -10.37 26.96
C LEU A 15 11.17 -10.74 25.60
N LEU A 16 12.51 -10.80 25.52
CA LEU A 16 13.21 -11.21 24.30
C LEU A 16 12.97 -12.69 23.97
N LEU A 17 12.92 -13.56 24.99
CA LEU A 17 12.62 -14.99 24.82
C LEU A 17 11.15 -15.25 24.51
N ALA A 18 10.24 -14.36 24.97
CA ALA A 18 8.81 -14.43 24.70
C ALA A 18 8.41 -13.78 23.36
N ALA A 19 9.33 -13.11 22.66
CA ALA A 19 9.05 -12.48 21.39
C ALA A 19 8.65 -13.52 20.33
N ARG A 20 7.50 -13.29 19.69
CA ARG A 20 7.06 -14.11 18.54
C ARG A 20 7.55 -13.47 17.24
N PRO A 21 7.80 -14.26 16.19
CA PRO A 21 8.09 -13.70 14.87
C PRO A 21 6.98 -12.75 14.45
N ALA A 22 7.34 -11.52 14.07
CA ALA A 22 6.40 -10.65 13.38
C ALA A 22 6.14 -11.25 12.00
N GLN A 23 4.88 -11.46 11.64
CA GLN A 23 4.55 -11.85 10.27
C GLN A 23 4.75 -10.63 9.37
N ALA A 24 5.73 -10.72 8.48
CA ALA A 24 5.92 -9.69 7.46
C ALA A 24 4.78 -9.75 6.45
N TYR A 25 4.34 -8.58 6.00
CA TYR A 25 3.45 -8.48 4.86
C TYR A 25 4.21 -8.88 3.59
N SER A 26 3.55 -9.66 2.73
CA SER A 26 4.08 -10.00 1.41
C SER A 26 3.74 -8.88 0.44
N VAL A 27 4.43 -8.84 -0.70
CA VAL A 27 4.01 -8.05 -1.88
C VAL A 27 2.52 -8.27 -2.19
N LEU A 28 2.01 -9.50 -2.00
CA LEU A 28 0.60 -9.82 -2.23
C LEU A 28 -0.36 -9.20 -1.20
N SER A 29 0.12 -8.74 -0.05
CA SER A 29 -0.70 -8.03 0.93
C SER A 29 -1.22 -6.70 0.37
N HIS A 30 -0.51 -6.08 -0.57
CA HIS A 30 -1.00 -4.89 -1.29
C HIS A 30 -2.23 -5.20 -2.14
N GLN A 31 -2.26 -6.37 -2.79
CA GLN A 31 -3.44 -6.82 -3.54
C GLN A 31 -4.60 -7.20 -2.60
N ALA A 32 -4.31 -7.81 -1.46
CA ALA A 32 -5.33 -8.11 -0.45
C ALA A 32 -6.03 -6.85 0.09
N ASN A 33 -5.31 -5.72 0.17
CA ASN A 33 -5.91 -4.41 0.48
C ASN A 33 -6.87 -3.96 -0.63
N ILE A 34 -6.46 -4.09 -1.90
CA ILE A 34 -7.35 -3.80 -3.03
C ILE A 34 -8.60 -4.68 -2.97
N ASP A 35 -8.46 -5.97 -2.68
CA ASP A 35 -9.59 -6.90 -2.54
C ASP A 35 -10.57 -6.49 -1.45
N SER A 36 -10.04 -6.16 -0.27
CA SER A 36 -10.83 -5.76 0.89
C SER A 36 -11.56 -4.44 0.65
N CYS A 37 -10.93 -3.53 -0.12
CA CYS A 37 -11.48 -2.20 -0.42
C CYS A 37 -12.32 -2.15 -1.70
N TRP A 38 -12.27 -3.18 -2.55
CA TRP A 38 -12.82 -3.12 -3.90
C TRP A 38 -14.32 -2.83 -3.91
N ALA A 39 -15.10 -3.72 -3.32
CA ALA A 39 -16.55 -3.58 -3.26
C ALA A 39 -17.03 -2.39 -2.41
N PRO A 40 -16.51 -2.15 -1.19
CA PRO A 40 -17.03 -1.06 -0.35
C PRO A 40 -16.58 0.35 -0.77
N TYR A 41 -15.42 0.51 -1.44
CA TYR A 41 -14.81 1.84 -1.64
C TYR A 41 -14.36 2.11 -3.07
N ILE A 42 -13.61 1.21 -3.70
CA ILE A 42 -12.97 1.48 -5.00
C ILE A 42 -13.99 1.42 -6.13
N LYS A 43 -14.72 0.31 -6.29
CA LYS A 43 -15.73 0.17 -7.35
C LYS A 43 -16.80 1.28 -7.32
N PRO A 44 -17.36 1.67 -6.15
CA PRO A 44 -18.34 2.76 -6.10
C PRO A 44 -17.79 4.13 -6.55
N THR A 45 -16.49 4.40 -6.35
CA THR A 45 -15.88 5.67 -6.80
C THR A 45 -15.59 5.64 -8.29
N LEU A 46 -15.15 4.50 -8.83
CA LEU A 46 -15.03 4.26 -10.28
C LEU A 46 -16.39 4.44 -10.98
N GLU A 47 -17.45 3.83 -10.46
CA GLU A 47 -18.81 3.96 -11.01
C GLU A 47 -19.32 5.41 -11.00
N ARG A 48 -19.00 6.17 -9.95
CA ARG A 48 -19.42 7.57 -9.83
C ARG A 48 -18.73 8.47 -10.84
N ARG A 49 -17.45 8.23 -11.12
CA ARG A 49 -16.64 9.07 -12.03
C ARG A 49 -16.76 8.62 -13.49
N PHE A 50 -16.81 7.31 -13.72
CA PHE A 50 -16.86 6.68 -15.04
C PHE A 50 -17.98 5.62 -15.07
N PRO A 51 -19.26 6.06 -15.21
CA PRO A 51 -20.42 5.17 -15.14
C PRO A 51 -20.54 4.26 -16.37
N GLY A 52 -21.28 3.16 -16.22
CA GLY A 52 -21.70 2.30 -17.34
C GLY A 52 -20.75 1.16 -17.71
N ALA A 53 -19.72 0.89 -16.90
CA ALA A 53 -18.77 -0.18 -17.18
C ALA A 53 -19.36 -1.59 -17.04
N THR A 54 -18.91 -2.48 -17.92
CA THR A 54 -19.19 -3.92 -17.91
C THR A 54 -18.43 -4.65 -16.80
N PRO A 55 -18.83 -5.88 -16.44
CA PRO A 55 -18.08 -6.71 -15.50
C PRO A 55 -16.62 -6.95 -15.93
N GLU A 56 -16.38 -7.12 -17.24
CA GLU A 56 -15.07 -7.30 -17.84
C GLU A 56 -14.18 -6.07 -17.63
N GLU A 57 -14.72 -4.88 -17.91
CA GLU A 57 -14.04 -3.63 -17.65
C GLU A 57 -13.74 -3.48 -16.14
N PHE A 58 -14.66 -3.82 -15.23
CA PHE A 58 -14.37 -3.84 -13.79
C PHE A 58 -13.24 -4.78 -13.40
N ARG A 59 -13.14 -5.92 -14.05
CA ARG A 59 -12.03 -6.85 -13.84
C ARG A 59 -10.70 -6.25 -14.30
N GLU A 60 -10.70 -5.56 -15.44
CA GLU A 60 -9.52 -4.89 -15.97
C GLU A 60 -9.04 -3.76 -15.07
N ALA A 61 -9.93 -2.83 -14.69
CA ALA A 61 -9.57 -1.73 -13.78
C ALA A 61 -9.03 -2.25 -12.43
N LYS A 62 -9.57 -3.36 -11.91
CA LYS A 62 -9.03 -3.98 -10.70
C LYS A 62 -7.59 -4.46 -10.87
N ALA A 63 -7.21 -4.91 -12.06
CA ALA A 63 -5.83 -5.30 -12.36
C ALA A 63 -4.88 -4.08 -12.39
N TYR A 64 -5.35 -2.91 -12.86
CA TYR A 64 -4.59 -1.66 -12.76
C TYR A 64 -4.37 -1.25 -11.30
N ALA A 65 -5.42 -1.31 -10.47
CA ALA A 65 -5.31 -1.06 -9.04
C ALA A 65 -4.32 -2.01 -8.33
N TYR A 66 -4.31 -3.29 -8.72
CA TYR A 66 -3.31 -4.24 -8.22
C TYR A 66 -1.88 -3.88 -8.64
N GLY A 67 -1.68 -3.42 -9.87
CA GLY A 67 -0.37 -2.98 -10.34
C GLY A 67 0.11 -1.72 -9.59
N GLY A 68 -0.76 -0.73 -9.45
CA GLY A 68 -0.49 0.50 -8.72
C GLY A 68 -0.16 0.25 -7.25
N SER A 69 -0.85 -0.69 -6.59
CA SER A 69 -0.63 -0.99 -5.17
C SER A 69 0.71 -1.68 -4.89
N ILE A 70 1.29 -2.39 -5.86
CA ILE A 70 2.58 -3.07 -5.71
C ILE A 70 3.75 -2.18 -6.15
N MET A 71 3.53 -1.19 -7.01
CA MET A 71 4.62 -0.46 -7.67
C MET A 71 5.67 0.13 -6.72
N GLN A 72 5.26 0.65 -5.56
CA GLN A 72 6.20 1.21 -4.56
C GLN A 72 7.04 0.14 -3.84
N ASP A 73 6.58 -1.10 -3.81
CA ASP A 73 7.28 -2.22 -3.15
C ASP A 73 8.31 -2.87 -4.09
N MET A 74 8.29 -2.52 -5.38
CA MET A 74 9.25 -3.00 -6.38
C MET A 74 10.59 -2.24 -6.33
N GLY A 75 10.73 -1.24 -5.45
CA GLY A 75 11.92 -0.41 -5.30
C GLY A 75 11.97 0.75 -6.29
N TYR A 76 13.17 1.09 -6.75
CA TYR A 76 13.33 2.23 -7.67
C TYR A 76 12.65 1.95 -9.01
N TYR A 77 11.92 2.94 -9.51
CA TYR A 77 11.23 2.83 -10.78
C TYR A 77 12.25 2.57 -11.89
N PRO A 78 12.12 1.45 -12.65
CA PRO A 78 13.03 1.14 -13.73
C PRO A 78 13.10 2.29 -14.73
N PHE A 79 14.31 2.73 -15.07
CA PHE A 79 14.56 3.85 -15.99
C PHE A 79 14.00 5.22 -15.52
N GLY A 80 13.55 5.33 -14.26
CA GLY A 80 13.03 6.56 -13.67
C GLY A 80 14.10 7.47 -13.07
N SER A 81 13.68 8.68 -12.69
CA SER A 81 14.53 9.60 -11.93
C SER A 81 14.66 9.12 -10.47
N HIS A 82 15.89 9.09 -9.96
CA HIS A 82 16.16 8.82 -8.54
C HIS A 82 15.42 9.80 -7.64
N LEU A 83 15.50 11.11 -7.96
CA LEU A 83 14.81 12.13 -7.19
C LEU A 83 13.29 11.89 -7.15
N PHE A 84 12.69 11.57 -8.30
CA PHE A 84 11.25 11.32 -8.35
C PHE A 84 10.86 10.09 -7.52
N THR A 85 11.65 9.03 -7.59
CA THR A 85 11.44 7.83 -6.78
C THR A 85 11.57 8.14 -5.29
N ASP A 86 12.61 8.89 -4.88
CA ASP A 86 12.82 9.28 -3.49
C ASP A 86 11.64 10.11 -2.96
N LEU A 87 11.13 11.03 -3.77
CA LEU A 87 9.93 11.80 -3.41
C LEU A 87 8.72 10.86 -3.23
N ALA A 88 8.50 9.90 -4.13
CA ALA A 88 7.40 8.94 -4.00
C ALA A 88 7.53 8.01 -2.78
N HIS A 89 8.76 7.65 -2.38
CA HIS A 89 9.01 6.71 -1.27
C HIS A 89 9.06 7.39 0.10
N TYR A 90 9.64 8.59 0.18
CA TYR A 90 10.00 9.21 1.45
C TYR A 90 9.19 10.46 1.79
N VAL A 91 8.47 11.05 0.82
CA VAL A 91 7.61 12.22 1.05
C VAL A 91 6.14 11.81 1.02
N ARG A 92 5.41 12.13 2.10
CA ARG A 92 4.00 11.73 2.29
C ARG A 92 3.04 12.92 2.21
N SER A 93 3.21 13.81 1.22
CA SER A 93 2.29 14.94 1.04
C SER A 93 0.93 14.52 0.47
N GLY A 94 0.90 13.41 -0.28
CA GLY A 94 -0.29 12.94 -0.98
C GLY A 94 -0.54 13.64 -2.32
N ASP A 95 0.19 14.72 -2.63
CA ASP A 95 -0.02 15.54 -3.83
C ASP A 95 0.09 14.72 -5.11
N PHE A 96 1.08 13.83 -5.20
CA PHE A 96 1.27 12.98 -6.39
C PHE A 96 0.04 12.12 -6.66
N VAL A 97 -0.48 11.43 -5.63
CA VAL A 97 -1.68 10.58 -5.74
C VAL A 97 -2.91 11.43 -6.03
N GLU A 98 -3.05 12.59 -5.37
CA GLU A 98 -4.17 13.49 -5.60
C GLU A 98 -4.20 13.98 -7.06
N HIS A 99 -3.06 14.33 -7.63
CA HIS A 99 -2.95 14.73 -9.03
C HIS A 99 -3.23 13.58 -10.00
N LEU A 100 -2.74 12.36 -9.75
CA LEU A 100 -3.09 11.18 -10.55
C LEU A 100 -4.61 10.98 -10.58
N LEU A 101 -5.28 11.03 -9.42
CA LEU A 101 -6.72 10.87 -9.32
C LEU A 101 -7.48 12.02 -10.00
N LYS A 102 -7.02 13.27 -9.87
CA LYS A 102 -7.64 14.43 -10.52
C LYS A 102 -7.52 14.35 -12.04
N ASP A 103 -6.37 13.95 -12.55
CA ASP A 103 -6.07 14.00 -13.98
C ASP A 103 -6.50 12.75 -14.75
N ALA A 104 -6.80 11.63 -14.08
CA ALA A 104 -7.29 10.39 -14.69
C ALA A 104 -8.42 10.63 -15.70
N LYS A 105 -8.23 10.10 -16.90
CA LYS A 105 -9.12 10.23 -18.07
C LYS A 105 -10.04 9.04 -18.28
N ASP A 106 -9.67 7.90 -17.69
CA ASP A 106 -10.47 6.70 -17.73
C ASP A 106 -10.42 5.94 -16.41
N ARG A 107 -11.16 4.82 -16.41
CA ARG A 107 -11.38 3.98 -15.24
C ARG A 107 -10.15 3.14 -14.88
N ASN A 108 -9.22 2.93 -15.80
CA ASN A 108 -7.97 2.22 -15.55
C ASN A 108 -6.92 3.17 -14.95
N GLU A 109 -6.85 4.42 -15.43
CA GLU A 109 -5.98 5.45 -14.85
C GLU A 109 -6.43 5.88 -13.44
N TYR A 110 -7.73 5.82 -13.14
CA TYR A 110 -8.28 6.16 -11.83
C TYR A 110 -8.20 5.01 -10.81
N ALA A 111 -8.04 3.77 -11.28
CA ALA A 111 -8.00 2.56 -10.44
C ALA A 111 -6.57 2.24 -9.98
#